data_AF-A0AAE3CGK5-F1
#
_entry.id   AF-A0AAE3CGK5-F1
#
_cell.length_a   1.000
_cell.length_b   1.000
_cell.length_c   1.000
_cell.angle_alpha   90.00
_cell.angle_beta   90.00
_cell.angle_gamma   90.00
#
_symmetry.space_group_name_H-M   'P 1'
#
loop_
_entity.id
_entity.type
_entity.pdbx_description
1 polymer ?
#
loop_
_entity_poly.entity_id
_entity_poly.type
_entity_poly.pdbx_seq_one_letter_code
_entity_poly.pdbx_strand_id
1 'polypeptide(L)'
;IFLILTDVEKAKLNFGKPDEKEIDRMTVSEAKKYLAEGHFLPGSMGPKVKACIRFLEWGGKEAIITSLDRAVDALEGRTGTHIVKD
;
A
#
# COMPACT_ATOMS: atom_id res chain seq x y z
N ILE A 1 -0.12 -13.80 3.46
CA ILE A 1 -0.47 -12.52 2.82
C ILE A 1 -1.31 -11.74 3.81
N PHE A 2 -1.10 -10.43 3.94
CA PHE A 2 -1.95 -9.54 4.73
C PHE A 2 -2.68 -8.57 3.80
N LEU A 3 -4.01 -8.55 3.83
CA LEU A 3 -4.83 -7.79 2.89
C LEU A 3 -5.62 -6.72 3.65
N ILE A 4 -5.51 -5.47 3.21
CA ILE A 4 -6.34 -4.35 3.66
C ILE A 4 -7.30 -3.98 2.54
N LEU A 5 -8.60 -4.05 2.83
CA LEU A 5 -9.65 -3.59 1.93
C LEU A 5 -10.04 -2.15 2.28
N THR A 6 -10.18 -1.31 1.25
CA THR A 6 -10.54 0.11 1.36
C THR A 6 -11.47 0.51 0.21
N ASP A 7 -11.72 1.80 0.08
CA ASP A 7 -12.52 2.46 -0.96
C ASP A 7 -11.76 2.76 -2.26
N VAL A 8 -10.43 2.64 -2.27
CA VAL A 8 -9.57 2.89 -3.42
C VAL A 8 -8.83 1.63 -3.88
N GLU A 9 -8.64 1.49 -5.18
CA GLU A 9 -7.98 0.33 -5.77
C GLU A 9 -6.49 0.26 -5.45
N LYS A 10 -5.80 1.41 -5.38
CA LYS A 10 -4.35 1.53 -5.09
C LYS A 10 -4.03 2.72 -4.18
N ALA A 11 -2.96 2.58 -3.41
CA ALA A 11 -2.32 3.71 -2.75
C ALA A 11 -1.62 4.61 -3.79
N LYS A 12 -1.52 5.90 -3.48
CA LYS A 12 -0.98 6.91 -4.38
C LYS A 12 0.09 7.76 -3.70
N LEU A 13 1.11 8.12 -4.47
CA LEU A 13 1.99 9.24 -4.15
C LEU A 13 1.34 10.54 -4.61
N ASN A 14 1.65 11.63 -3.92
CA ASN A 14 1.18 12.98 -4.28
C ASN A 14 -0.34 13.09 -4.43
N PHE A 15 -1.09 12.43 -3.53
CA PHE A 15 -2.56 12.41 -3.59
C PHE A 15 -3.15 13.83 -3.69
N GLY A 16 -4.01 14.04 -4.69
CA GLY A 16 -4.66 15.32 -4.96
C GLY A 16 -3.79 16.38 -5.64
N LYS A 17 -2.57 16.04 -6.09
CA LYS A 17 -1.67 16.95 -6.83
C LYS A 17 -1.60 16.59 -8.32
N PRO A 18 -1.11 17.50 -9.19
CA PRO A 18 -0.97 17.22 -10.62
C PRO A 18 -0.03 16.05 -10.95
N ASP A 19 0.92 15.75 -10.07
CA ASP A 19 1.89 14.67 -10.17
C ASP A 19 1.50 13.44 -9.32
N GLU A 20 0.19 13.26 -9.08
CA GLU A 20 -0.35 12.06 -8.44
C GLU A 20 0.04 10.80 -9.22
N LYS A 21 0.50 9.77 -8.49
CA LYS A 21 0.93 8.51 -9.10
C LYS A 21 0.47 7.32 -8.28
N GLU A 22 -0.17 6.36 -8.93
CA GLU A 22 -0.53 5.08 -8.31
C GLU A 22 0.70 4.21 -8.05
N ILE A 23 0.63 3.42 -6.99
CA ILE A 23 1.67 2.47 -6.59
C ILE A 23 1.16 1.06 -6.84
N ASP A 24 1.67 0.39 -7.88
CA ASP A 24 1.40 -1.04 -8.11
C ASP A 24 2.16 -1.91 -7.10
N ARG A 25 3.44 -1.59 -6.89
CA ARG A 25 4.33 -2.33 -6.00
C ARG A 25 5.36 -1.40 -5.36
N MET A 26 5.70 -1.65 -4.12
CA MET A 26 6.81 -1.00 -3.42
C MET A 26 7.47 -1.93 -2.39
N THR A 27 8.74 -1.69 -2.07
CA THR A 27 9.41 -2.38 -0.96
C THR A 27 9.04 -1.77 0.38
N VAL A 28 9.37 -2.45 1.48
CA VAL A 28 9.26 -1.91 2.84
C VAL A 28 10.09 -0.63 2.99
N SER A 29 11.30 -0.56 2.42
CA SER A 29 12.14 0.64 2.48
C SER A 29 11.50 1.82 1.74
N GLU A 30 10.92 1.60 0.56
CA GLU A 30 10.18 2.62 -0.18
C GLU A 30 8.95 3.08 0.59
N ALA A 31 8.17 2.15 1.14
CA ALA A 31 6.99 2.49 1.94
C ALA A 31 7.33 3.36 3.16
N LYS A 32 8.44 3.07 3.85
CA LYS A 32 8.96 3.90 4.97
C LYS A 32 9.40 5.28 4.49
N LYS A 33 10.12 5.35 3.36
CA LYS A 33 10.53 6.62 2.75
C LYS A 33 9.32 7.48 2.41
N TYR A 34 8.32 6.92 1.72
CA TYR A 34 7.12 7.65 1.32
C TYR A 34 6.27 8.10 2.52
N LEU A 35 6.25 7.31 3.61
CA LEU A 35 5.66 7.73 4.88
C LEU A 35 6.38 8.95 5.47
N ALA A 36 7.71 8.96 5.45
CA ALA A 36 8.53 10.07 5.96
C ALA A 36 8.39 11.34 5.11
N GLU A 37 8.24 11.18 3.79
CA GLU A 37 7.97 12.26 2.84
C GLU A 37 6.53 12.80 2.92
N GLY A 38 5.66 12.16 3.72
CA GLY A 38 4.30 12.62 3.96
C GLY A 38 3.32 12.35 2.83
N HIS A 39 3.60 11.39 1.94
CA HIS A 39 2.69 11.03 0.85
C HIS A 39 1.38 10.41 1.33
N PHE A 40 1.36 9.77 2.51
CA PHE A 40 0.19 9.08 3.03
C PHE A 40 -0.44 9.84 4.20
N LEU A 41 -1.69 10.28 4.02
CA LEU A 41 -2.41 11.05 5.04
C LEU A 41 -2.55 10.27 6.36
N PRO A 42 -2.27 10.90 7.52
CA PRO A 42 -2.24 10.21 8.82
C PRO A 42 -3.61 9.70 9.28
N GLY A 43 -4.71 10.26 8.77
CA GLY A 43 -6.08 9.86 9.09
C GLY A 43 -6.62 8.69 8.24
N SER A 44 -5.92 8.25 7.19
CA SER A 44 -6.46 7.26 6.26
C SER A 44 -5.43 6.25 5.75
N MET A 45 -4.60 6.64 4.77
CA MET A 45 -3.67 5.73 4.11
C MET A 45 -2.42 5.47 4.95
N GLY A 46 -1.96 6.46 5.72
CA GLY A 46 -0.76 6.33 6.57
C GLY A 46 -0.82 5.16 7.55
N PRO A 47 -1.90 5.01 8.35
CA PRO A 47 -2.08 3.85 9.23
C PRO A 47 -2.10 2.51 8.50
N LYS A 48 -2.67 2.45 7.29
CA LYS A 48 -2.73 1.22 6.47
C LYS A 48 -1.33 0.79 6.04
N VAL A 49 -0.56 1.72 5.46
CA VAL A 49 0.84 1.45 5.06
C VAL A 49 1.71 1.06 6.27
N LYS A 50 1.54 1.73 7.42
CA LYS A 50 2.25 1.35 8.67
C LYS A 50 1.91 -0.07 9.13
N ALA A 51 0.65 -0.50 9.02
CA ALA A 51 0.25 -1.86 9.37
C ALA A 51 0.90 -2.89 8.44
N CYS A 52 0.94 -2.62 7.13
CA CYS A 52 1.61 -3.47 6.14
C CYS A 52 3.11 -3.60 6.43
N ILE A 53 3.80 -2.48 6.70
CA ILE A 53 5.22 -2.48 7.09
C ILE A 53 5.44 -3.37 8.32
N ARG A 54 4.66 -3.15 9.39
CA ARG A 54 4.79 -3.93 10.63
C ARG A 54 4.60 -5.43 10.38
N PHE A 55 3.60 -5.82 9.59
CA PHE A 55 3.37 -7.22 9.24
C PHE A 55 4.56 -7.85 8.52
N LEU A 56 5.16 -7.13 7.56
CA LEU A 56 6.30 -7.61 6.77
C LEU A 56 7.58 -7.71 7.61
N GLU A 57 7.82 -6.73 8.50
CA GLU A 57 8.93 -6.76 9.46
C GLU A 57 8.81 -7.92 10.45
N TRP A 58 7.57 -8.32 10.79
CA TRP A 58 7.29 -9.47 11.65
C TRP A 58 7.37 -10.84 10.95
N GLY A 59 7.89 -10.88 9.72
CA GLY A 59 8.09 -12.13 8.98
C GLY A 59 7.00 -12.43 7.95
N GLY A 60 6.02 -11.55 7.77
CA GLY A 60 5.05 -11.63 6.67
C GLY A 60 5.72 -11.70 5.30
N LYS A 61 5.09 -12.37 4.34
CA LYS A 61 5.63 -12.52 2.97
C LYS A 61 5.30 -11.36 2.05
N GLU A 62 4.06 -10.88 2.12
CA GLU A 62 3.51 -9.82 1.26
C GLU A 62 2.29 -9.20 1.94
N ALA A 63 2.13 -7.90 1.78
CA ALA A 63 0.94 -7.16 2.19
C ALA A 63 0.33 -6.44 0.97
N ILE A 64 -1.00 -6.35 0.93
CA ILE A 64 -1.74 -5.79 -0.21
C ILE A 64 -2.76 -4.78 0.32
N ILE A 65 -2.86 -3.63 -0.35
CA ILE A 65 -3.92 -2.64 -0.14
C ILE A 65 -4.73 -2.54 -1.43
N THR A 66 -6.05 -2.75 -1.36
CA THR A 66 -6.93 -2.63 -2.54
C THR A 66 -8.39 -2.39 -2.15
N SER A 67 -9.28 -2.24 -3.13
CA SER A 67 -10.72 -2.10 -2.90
C SER A 67 -11.42 -3.45 -2.76
N LEU A 68 -12.57 -3.47 -2.07
CA LEU A 68 -13.32 -4.71 -1.83
C LEU A 68 -13.69 -5.46 -3.13
N ASP A 69 -14.11 -4.74 -4.16
CA ASP A 69 -14.49 -5.28 -5.48
C ASP A 69 -13.29 -5.80 -6.29
N ARG A 70 -12.07 -5.41 -5.92
CA ARG A 70 -10.81 -5.83 -6.56
C ARG A 70 -10.03 -6.87 -5.75
N ALA A 71 -10.56 -7.33 -4.63
CA ALA A 71 -9.85 -8.21 -3.71
C ALA A 71 -9.30 -9.50 -4.37
N VAL A 72 -10.09 -10.13 -5.24
CA VAL A 72 -9.67 -11.36 -5.94
C VAL A 72 -8.57 -11.06 -6.97
N ASP A 73 -8.78 -10.05 -7.82
CA ASP A 73 -7.80 -9.63 -8.83
C ASP A 73 -6.46 -9.24 -8.18
N ALA A 74 -6.50 -8.59 -7.02
CA ALA A 74 -5.30 -8.21 -6.28
C ALA A 74 -4.56 -9.40 -5.65
N LEU A 75 -5.30 -10.38 -5.13
CA LEU A 75 -4.68 -11.63 -4.64
C LEU A 75 -3.98 -12.42 -5.75
N GLU A 76 -4.43 -12.26 -6.99
CA GLU A 76 -3.81 -12.86 -8.18
C GLU A 76 -2.72 -11.96 -8.79
N GLY A 77 -2.42 -10.81 -8.19
CA GLY A 77 -1.36 -9.90 -8.62
C GLY A 77 -1.70 -9.06 -9.86
N ARG A 78 -2.98 -8.92 -10.19
CA ARG A 78 -3.45 -8.14 -11.35
C ARG A 78 -3.68 -6.66 -11.04
N THR A 79 -3.92 -6.32 -9.77
CA THR A 79 -4.12 -4.93 -9.30
C THR A 79 -3.78 -4.79 -7.81
N GLY A 80 -4.05 -3.63 -7.22
CA GLY A 80 -3.73 -3.33 -5.83
C GLY A 80 -2.33 -2.76 -5.66
N THR A 81 -2.03 -2.29 -4.45
CA THR A 81 -0.67 -1.92 -4.04
C THR A 81 -0.06 -3.08 -3.29
N HIS A 82 0.94 -3.71 -3.90
CA HIS A 82 1.71 -4.81 -3.34
C HIS A 82 2.93 -4.31 -2.58
N ILE A 83 3.00 -4.59 -1.30
CA ILE A 83 4.11 -4.22 -0.43
C ILE A 83 4.88 -5.49 -0.09
N VAL A 84 6.16 -5.50 -0.42
CA VAL A 84 7.05 -6.65 -0.25
C VAL A 84 8.32 -6.28 0.49
N LYS A 85 9.07 -7.28 0.96
CA LYS A 85 10.41 -7.05 1.51
C LYS A 85 11.36 -6.54 0.42
N ASP A 86 12.45 -5.93 0.85
CA ASP A 86 13.56 -5.52 -0.01
C ASP A 86 14.20 -6.70 -0.76
#